data_AF-A0A4Y4B3C2-F1
#
_entry.id   AF-A0A4Y4B3C2-F1
#
_cell.length_a   1.000
_cell.length_b   1.000
_cell.length_c   1.000
_cell.angle_alpha   90.00
_cell.angle_beta   90.00
_cell.angle_gamma   90.00
#
_symmetry.space_group_name_H-M   'P 1'
#
loop_
_entity.id
_entity.type
_entity.pdbx_description
1 polymer ?
#
loop_
_entity_poly.entity_id
_entity_poly.type
_entity_poly.pdbx_seq_one_letter_code
_entity_poly.pdbx_strand_id
1 'polypeptide(L)'
;MTAQNAQDGTPAPETPEAPMLDITRGAATEEELAALIAVISEAYATEAAAAVADEPSVSAWTRTQRPLRRPLRRDIPWGRFSG
;
A
#
# COMPACT_ATOMS: atom_id res chain seq x y z
N MET A 1 -15.24 8.35 30.41
CA MET A 1 -14.43 8.99 29.35
C MET A 1 -13.68 7.87 28.66
N THR A 2 -14.33 7.25 27.70
CA THR A 2 -13.96 5.95 27.10
C THR A 2 -13.26 6.18 25.78
N ALA A 3 -12.17 5.47 25.54
CA ALA A 3 -11.51 5.14 24.26
C ALA A 3 -10.01 4.92 24.56
N GLN A 4 -9.29 3.93 24.04
CA GLN A 4 -9.58 2.87 23.08
C GLN A 4 -8.41 1.89 23.23
N ASN A 5 -8.69 0.59 23.33
CA ASN A 5 -7.67 -0.45 23.27
C ASN A 5 -6.94 -0.34 21.92
N ALA A 6 -5.62 -0.11 21.96
CA ALA A 6 -4.75 -0.26 20.81
C ALA A 6 -4.65 -1.76 20.51
N GLN A 7 -5.49 -2.22 19.60
CA GLN A 7 -5.29 -3.51 18.94
C GLN A 7 -4.19 -3.30 17.90
N ASP A 8 -2.95 -3.60 18.26
CA ASP A 8 -1.92 -3.94 17.29
C ASP A 8 -2.28 -5.31 16.70
N GLY A 9 -3.26 -5.30 15.80
CA GLY A 9 -3.59 -6.44 14.97
C GLY A 9 -2.58 -6.49 13.84
N THR A 10 -1.49 -7.22 14.01
CA THR A 10 -0.74 -7.74 12.86
C THR A 10 -1.76 -8.52 12.03
N PRO A 11 -2.11 -8.08 10.80
CA PRO A 11 -3.01 -8.86 9.97
C PRO A 11 -2.33 -10.22 9.76
N ALA A 12 -3.07 -11.29 10.05
CA ALA A 12 -2.63 -12.63 9.65
C ALA A 12 -2.37 -12.59 8.13
N PRO A 13 -1.35 -13.33 7.62
CA PRO A 13 -1.09 -13.34 6.19
C PRO A 13 -2.37 -13.75 5.47
N GLU A 14 -2.91 -12.82 4.68
CA GLU A 14 -4.08 -13.06 3.87
C GLU A 14 -3.70 -14.06 2.77
N THR A 15 -4.23 -15.27 2.88
CA THR A 15 -4.03 -16.29 1.86
C THR A 15 -4.61 -15.76 0.56
N PRO A 16 -3.82 -15.63 -0.52
CA PRO A 16 -4.32 -15.07 -1.77
C PRO A 16 -5.50 -15.90 -2.26
N GLU A 17 -6.63 -15.23 -2.52
CA GLU A 17 -7.82 -15.87 -3.06
C GLU A 17 -7.51 -16.41 -4.45
N ALA A 18 -7.89 -17.67 -4.71
CA ALA A 18 -7.63 -18.31 -5.99
C ALA A 18 -8.43 -17.61 -7.10
N PRO A 19 -7.85 -17.41 -8.30
CA PRO A 19 -8.56 -16.77 -9.40
C PRO A 19 -9.74 -17.63 -9.87
N MET A 20 -10.89 -16.99 -10.08
CA MET A 20 -12.08 -17.64 -10.64
C MET A 20 -11.99 -17.72 -12.17
N LEU A 21 -12.22 -18.91 -12.73
CA LEU A 21 -12.11 -19.18 -14.16
C LEU A 21 -13.41 -19.80 -14.70
N ASP A 22 -13.95 -19.24 -15.77
CA ASP A 22 -15.22 -19.68 -16.39
C ASP A 22 -15.03 -19.95 -17.89
N ILE A 23 -15.59 -21.06 -18.38
CA ILE A 23 -15.51 -21.48 -19.79
C ILE A 23 -16.81 -21.10 -20.48
N THR A 24 -16.75 -20.02 -21.25
CA THR A 24 -17.92 -19.47 -21.93
C THR A 24 -18.31 -20.22 -23.21
N ARG A 25 -17.41 -21.05 -23.76
CA ARG A 25 -17.64 -21.77 -25.03
C ARG A 25 -16.80 -23.05 -25.13
N GLY A 26 -17.38 -24.07 -25.77
CA GLY A 26 -16.72 -25.36 -26.03
C GLY A 26 -16.85 -26.32 -24.85
N ALA A 27 -16.31 -27.53 -25.02
CA ALA A 27 -16.15 -28.51 -23.95
C ALA A 27 -14.66 -28.84 -23.88
N ALA A 28 -13.99 -28.34 -22.84
CA ALA A 28 -12.59 -28.67 -22.58
C ALA A 28 -12.51 -30.05 -21.94
N THR A 29 -11.48 -30.83 -22.29
CA THR A 29 -11.23 -32.11 -21.61
C THR A 29 -10.59 -31.88 -20.23
N GLU A 30 -10.58 -32.90 -19.37
CA GLU A 30 -9.94 -32.83 -18.06
C GLU A 30 -8.43 -32.53 -18.17
N GLU A 31 -7.77 -33.09 -19.19
CA GLU A 31 -6.34 -32.86 -19.44
C GLU A 31 -6.06 -31.43 -19.88
N GLU A 32 -6.91 -30.86 -20.75
CA GLU A 32 -6.79 -29.47 -21.19
C GLU A 32 -7.03 -28.50 -20.03
N LEU A 33 -8.01 -28.80 -19.17
CA LEU A 33 -8.28 -28.03 -17.95
C LEU A 33 -7.08 -28.08 -16.99
N ALA A 34 -6.51 -29.25 -16.77
CA ALA A 34 -5.34 -29.41 -15.91
C ALA A 34 -4.14 -28.63 -16.46
N ALA A 35 -3.89 -28.69 -17.77
CA ALA A 35 -2.83 -27.94 -18.43
C ALA A 35 -3.05 -26.43 -18.29
N LEU A 36 -4.28 -25.95 -18.51
CA LEU A 36 -4.64 -24.54 -18.38
C LEU A 36 -4.44 -24.03 -16.94
N ILE A 37 -4.96 -24.76 -15.95
CA ILE A 37 -4.84 -24.40 -14.53
C ILE A 37 -3.37 -24.35 -14.13
N ALA A 38 -2.55 -25.31 -14.55
CA ALA A 38 -1.13 -25.34 -14.23
C ALA A 38 -0.40 -24.09 -14.74
N VAL A 39 -0.61 -23.74 -16.02
CA VAL A 39 0.03 -22.58 -16.65
C VAL A 39 -0.41 -21.27 -16.01
N ILE A 40 -1.72 -21.09 -15.76
CA ILE A 40 -2.23 -19.85 -15.16
C ILE A 40 -1.77 -19.72 -13.70
N SER A 41 -1.77 -20.82 -12.95
CA SER A 41 -1.31 -20.81 -11.56
C SER A 41 0.17 -20.48 -11.45
N GLU A 42 1.01 -21.01 -12.35
CA GLU A 42 2.44 -20.67 -12.41
C GLU A 42 2.68 -19.20 -12.75
N ALA A 43 1.97 -18.68 -13.77
CA ALA A 43 2.06 -17.28 -14.16
C ALA A 43 1.62 -16.37 -13.00
N TYR A 44 0.50 -16.68 -12.34
CA TYR A 44 0.01 -15.92 -11.20
C TYR A 44 0.96 -15.97 -10.00
N ALA A 45 1.55 -17.14 -9.71
CA ALA A 45 2.54 -17.28 -8.63
C ALA A 45 3.80 -16.45 -8.91
N THR A 46 4.24 -16.40 -10.16
CA THR A 46 5.39 -15.59 -10.59
C THR A 46 5.11 -14.10 -10.44
N GLU A 47 3.95 -13.64 -10.91
CA GLU A 47 3.52 -12.24 -10.76
C GLU A 47 3.35 -11.86 -9.29
N ALA A 48 2.71 -12.70 -8.48
CA ALA A 48 2.53 -12.47 -7.05
C ALA A 48 3.87 -12.41 -6.31
N ALA A 49 4.86 -13.22 -6.71
CA ALA A 49 6.21 -13.16 -6.15
C ALA A 49 6.97 -11.88 -6.55
N ALA A 50 6.70 -11.34 -7.75
CA ALA A 50 7.27 -10.10 -8.22
C ALA A 50 6.55 -8.86 -7.65
N ALA A 51 5.30 -8.98 -7.25
CA ALA A 51 4.49 -7.95 -6.64
C ALA A 51 4.95 -7.65 -5.20
N VAL A 52 6.09 -6.98 -5.07
CA VAL A 52 6.55 -6.41 -3.80
C VAL A 52 5.98 -5.01 -3.70
N ALA A 53 4.91 -4.84 -2.93
CA ALA A 53 4.49 -3.51 -2.51
C ALA A 53 5.58 -2.94 -1.60
N ASP A 54 6.07 -1.73 -1.90
CA ASP A 54 6.94 -1.03 -0.98
C ASP A 54 6.19 -0.76 0.32
N GLU A 55 6.78 -1.15 1.45
CA GLU A 55 6.22 -0.85 2.76
C GLU A 55 6.07 0.68 2.87
N PRO A 56 4.88 1.20 3.25
CA PRO A 56 4.68 2.64 3.42
C PRO A 56 5.66 3.18 4.48
N SER A 57 6.75 3.80 4.01
CA SER A 57 7.79 4.37 4.87
C SER A 57 7.68 5.89 4.92
N VAL A 58 7.70 6.43 6.13
CA VAL A 58 7.77 7.87 6.33
C VAL A 58 9.22 8.30 6.17
N SER A 59 9.50 9.15 5.17
CA SER A 59 10.86 9.65 4.96
C SER A 59 11.37 10.43 6.17
N ALA A 60 12.69 10.37 6.40
CA ALA A 60 13.33 11.14 7.47
C ALA A 60 13.01 12.64 7.37
N TRP A 61 12.88 13.17 6.15
CA TRP A 61 12.42 14.54 5.90
C TRP A 61 10.98 14.75 6.39
N THR A 62 10.03 13.91 5.99
CA THR A 62 8.62 14.01 6.42
C THR A 62 8.51 13.97 7.95
N ARG A 63 9.29 13.12 8.60
CA ARG A 63 9.32 12.99 10.07
C ARG A 63 9.92 14.21 10.78
N THR A 64 10.85 14.92 10.14
CA THR A 64 11.59 16.05 10.74
C THR A 64 11.09 17.41 10.27
N GLN A 65 10.23 17.45 9.26
CA GLN A 65 9.69 18.68 8.69
C GLN A 65 9.01 19.51 9.78
N ARG A 66 9.47 20.74 9.93
CA ARG A 66 8.87 21.72 10.83
C ARG A 66 7.76 22.48 10.10
N PRO A 67 6.70 22.92 10.81
CA PRO A 67 5.70 23.79 10.21
C PRO A 67 6.37 25.06 9.67
N LEU A 68 5.91 25.52 8.50
CA LEU A 68 6.38 26.78 7.92
C LEU A 68 6.15 27.90 8.93
N ARG A 69 7.20 28.67 9.18
CA ARG A 69 7.11 29.87 10.01
C ARG A 69 6.07 30.81 9.38
N ARG A 70 5.33 31.52 10.21
CA ARG A 70 4.44 32.58 9.73
C ARG A 70 5.25 33.59 8.90
N PRO A 71 4.78 34.01 7.72
CA PRO A 71 5.46 35.02 6.92
C PRO A 71 5.74 36.27 7.75
N LEU A 72 6.87 36.92 7.48
CA LEU A 72 7.24 38.16 8.13
C LEU A 72 6.16 39.23 7.86
N ARG A 73 5.65 39.82 8.93
CA ARG A 73 4.70 40.93 8.92
C ARG A 73 5.37 42.17 8.31
N ARG A 74 5.09 42.43 7.02
CA ARG A 74 5.60 43.61 6.29
C ARG A 74 4.87 44.91 6.67
N ASP A 75 3.75 44.77 7.36
CA ASP A 75 2.94 45.83 7.98
C ASP A 75 3.62 46.45 9.23
N ILE A 76 4.72 45.85 9.71
CA ILE A 76 5.47 46.35 10.86
C ILE A 76 6.77 47.01 10.38
N PRO A 77 7.00 48.30 10.66
CA PRO A 77 8.24 48.97 10.28
C PRO A 77 9.44 48.40 11.05
N TRP A 78 10.54 48.15 10.33
CA TRP A 78 11.81 47.70 10.91
C TRP A 78 12.46 48.87 11.64
N GLY A 79 12.44 48.88 12.98
CA GLY A 79 13.02 50.03 13.71
C GLY A 79 12.81 50.10 15.22
N ARG A 80 12.32 49.03 15.87
CA ARG A 80 12.10 49.02 17.33
C ARG A 80 13.05 48.09 18.10
N PHE A 81 14.19 47.73 17.51
CA PHE A 81 15.27 47.08 18.23
C PHE A 81 16.15 48.17 18.86
N SER A 82 15.83 48.62 20.07
CA SER A 82 16.77 49.29 20.95
C SER A 82 17.45 48.22 21.79
N GLY A 83 18.77 48.13 21.70
CA GLY A 83 19.56 47.28 22.59
C GLY A 83 19.38 47.63 24.06
#